data_AF-A0A392PHQ3-F1
#
_entry.id   AF-A0A392PHQ3-F1
#
_cell.length_a   1.000
_cell.length_b   1.000
_cell.length_c   1.000
_cell.angle_alpha   90.00
_cell.angle_beta   90.00
_cell.angle_gamma   90.00
#
_symmetry.space_group_name_H-M   'P 1'
#
loop_
_entity.id
_entity.type
_entity.pdbx_description
1 polymer ?
#
loop_
_entity_poly.entity_id
_entity_poly.type
_entity_poly.pdbx_seq_one_letter_code
_entity_poly.pdbx_strand_id
1 'polypeptide(L)'
;SLRKLEEQPEWLKGGKLRDYQLEGLNFLVNSWRNDTNVILADEMGLGKTVQSVSMLGFLQNAQQIHGPFLVVVPLSTLSNWAKEFRKWLPDMNIIVYVGTRASREVRHLF
;
A
#
# COMPACT_ATOMS: atom_id res chain seq x y z
N SER A 1 -16.72 15.99 -5.10
CA SER A 1 -16.14 15.65 -3.78
C SER A 1 -15.98 14.14 -3.69
N LEU A 2 -14.83 13.57 -3.32
CA LEU A 2 -14.79 12.13 -3.01
C LEU A 2 -15.60 11.94 -1.73
N ARG A 3 -16.54 11.01 -1.75
CA ARG A 3 -17.19 10.56 -0.53
C ARG A 3 -16.20 9.71 0.27
N LYS A 4 -16.29 9.84 1.59
CA LYS A 4 -15.69 8.90 2.53
C LYS A 4 -16.06 7.47 2.11
N LEU A 5 -15.09 6.56 2.19
CA LEU A 5 -15.35 5.13 2.04
C LEU A 5 -16.11 4.67 3.29
N GLU A 6 -17.40 4.39 3.14
CA GLU A 6 -18.24 3.83 4.20
C GLU A 6 -17.99 2.33 4.40
N GLU A 7 -17.56 1.64 3.34
CA GLU A 7 -17.24 0.22 3.35
C GLU A 7 -15.90 -0.05 2.70
N GLN A 8 -15.31 -1.22 3.00
CA GLN A 8 -14.09 -1.66 2.35
C GLN A 8 -14.32 -1.83 0.84
N PRO A 9 -13.45 -1.26 -0.02
CA PRO A 9 -13.52 -1.50 -1.45
C PRO A 9 -13.26 -2.95 -1.86
N GLU A 10 -13.92 -3.40 -2.93
CA GLU A 10 -13.83 -4.79 -3.39
C GLU A 10 -12.44 -5.21 -3.85
N TRP A 11 -11.58 -4.29 -4.30
CA TRP A 11 -10.20 -4.61 -4.71
C TRP A 11 -9.30 -5.04 -3.55
N LEU A 12 -9.70 -4.81 -2.30
CA LEU A 12 -9.00 -5.33 -1.12
C LEU A 12 -9.49 -6.74 -0.79
N LYS A 13 -8.64 -7.75 -1.05
CA LYS A 13 -9.03 -9.18 -0.96
C LYS A 13 -8.56 -9.91 0.30
N GLY A 14 -7.75 -9.27 1.14
CA GLY A 14 -7.04 -9.91 2.26
C GLY A 14 -7.85 -10.22 3.52
N GLY A 15 -9.17 -10.02 3.48
CA GLY A 15 -10.08 -10.09 4.62
C GLY A 15 -10.89 -8.79 4.77
N LYS A 16 -11.45 -8.56 5.95
CA LYS A 16 -12.13 -7.30 6.30
C LYS A 16 -11.20 -6.41 7.11
N LEU A 17 -11.02 -5.17 6.67
CA LEU A 17 -10.37 -4.12 7.43
C LEU A 17 -11.16 -3.88 8.71
N ARG A 18 -10.46 -3.67 9.82
CA ARG A 18 -11.08 -3.18 11.05
C ARG A 18 -11.52 -1.74 10.84
N ASP A 19 -12.52 -1.30 11.61
CA ASP A 19 -13.12 0.03 11.44
C ASP A 19 -12.07 1.16 11.51
N TYR A 20 -11.16 1.09 12.49
CA TYR A 20 -10.06 2.05 12.62
C TYR A 20 -9.03 1.99 11.46
N GLN A 21 -8.92 0.86 10.76
CA GLN A 21 -8.06 0.75 9.57
C GLN A 21 -8.72 1.42 8.36
N LEU A 22 -10.05 1.30 8.24
CA LEU A 22 -10.83 2.03 7.23
C LEU A 22 -10.83 3.53 7.50
N GLU A 23 -10.91 3.96 8.76
CA GLU A 23 -10.72 5.35 9.14
C GLU A 23 -9.31 5.87 8.79
N GLY A 24 -8.27 5.08 9.09
CA GLY A 24 -6.91 5.40 8.68
C GLY A 24 -6.75 5.52 7.16
N LEU A 25 -7.38 4.65 6.38
CA LEU A 25 -7.41 4.78 4.91
C LEU A 25 -8.12 6.06 4.48
N ASN A 26 -9.28 6.38 5.04
CA ASN A 26 -10.00 7.62 4.74
C ASN A 26 -9.16 8.86 5.07
N PHE A 27 -8.41 8.84 6.18
CA PHE A 27 -7.49 9.91 6.54
C PHE A 27 -6.36 10.08 5.50
N LEU A 28 -5.74 8.99 5.05
CA LEU A 28 -4.72 9.01 4.01
C LEU A 28 -5.26 9.56 2.69
N VAL A 29 -6.42 9.07 2.26
CA VAL A 29 -7.08 9.52 1.03
C VAL A 29 -7.39 11.00 1.10
N ASN A 30 -7.98 11.47 2.20
CA ASN A 30 -8.31 12.88 2.36
C ASN A 30 -7.05 13.77 2.35
N SER A 31 -5.98 13.34 3.02
CA SER A 31 -4.72 14.08 3.06
C SER A 31 -4.06 14.18 1.69
N TRP A 32 -4.02 13.08 0.93
CA TRP A 32 -3.51 13.06 -0.44
C TRP A 32 -4.28 14.02 -1.36
N ARG A 33 -5.61 14.08 -1.22
CA ARG A 33 -6.46 14.99 -2.02
C ARG A 33 -6.25 16.46 -1.69
N ASN A 34 -5.73 16.76 -0.51
CA ASN A 34 -5.42 18.11 -0.06
C ASN A 34 -3.91 18.40 -0.20
N ASP A 35 -3.20 17.67 -1.07
CA ASP A 35 -1.75 17.81 -1.31
C ASP A 35 -0.91 17.83 -0.02
N THR A 36 -1.35 17.07 0.98
CA THR A 36 -0.78 17.04 2.32
C THR A 36 -0.10 15.70 2.58
N ASN A 37 1.19 15.74 2.92
CA ASN A 37 1.96 14.57 3.31
C ASN A 37 1.55 14.06 4.70
N VAL A 38 1.67 12.75 4.93
CA VAL A 38 1.17 12.09 6.15
C VAL A 38 2.27 11.32 6.88
N ILE A 39 2.24 11.39 8.20
CA ILE A 39 2.95 10.47 9.09
C ILE A 39 1.90 9.60 9.80
N LEU A 40 1.90 8.29 9.53
CA LEU A 40 1.07 7.33 10.26
C LEU A 40 1.77 6.93 11.58
N ALA A 41 1.38 7.58 12.67
CA ALA A 41 1.99 7.43 13.98
C ALA A 41 1.19 6.53 14.95
N ASP A 42 0.30 5.68 14.43
CA ASP A 42 -0.48 4.74 15.24
C ASP A 42 0.38 3.79 16.07
N GLU A 43 -0.19 3.22 17.12
CA GLU A 43 0.46 2.20 17.95
C GLU A 43 0.98 1.01 17.11
N MET A 44 2.05 0.38 17.59
CA MET A 44 2.59 -0.83 16.96
C MET A 44 1.53 -1.94 16.95
N GLY A 45 1.44 -2.70 15.87
CA GLY A 45 0.47 -3.79 15.73
C GLY A 45 -0.92 -3.38 15.22
N LEU A 46 -1.25 -2.09 15.11
CA LEU A 46 -2.55 -1.65 14.57
C LEU A 46 -2.68 -1.83 13.03
N GLY A 47 -1.60 -2.21 12.34
CA GLY A 47 -1.68 -2.53 10.91
C GLY A 47 -1.46 -1.34 9.99
N LYS A 48 -0.53 -0.44 10.35
CA LYS A 48 -0.05 0.64 9.47
C LYS A 48 0.35 0.15 8.07
N THR A 49 0.91 -1.06 7.98
CA THR A 49 1.24 -1.69 6.70
C THR A 49 0.00 -1.91 5.84
N VAL A 50 -1.08 -2.50 6.37
CA VAL A 50 -2.29 -2.73 5.58
C VAL A 50 -2.98 -1.42 5.19
N GLN A 51 -2.98 -0.40 6.06
CA GLN A 51 -3.47 0.94 5.71
C GLN A 51 -2.67 1.55 4.55
N SER A 52 -1.34 1.44 4.59
CA SER A 52 -0.45 1.94 3.53
C SER A 52 -0.64 1.20 2.20
N VAL A 53 -0.73 -0.13 2.24
CA VAL A 53 -1.04 -0.96 1.07
C VAL A 53 -2.41 -0.56 0.49
N SER A 54 -3.42 -0.40 1.35
CA SER A 54 -4.78 -0.02 0.95
C SER A 54 -4.82 1.35 0.27
N MET A 55 -4.00 2.30 0.71
CA MET A 55 -3.87 3.62 0.06
C MET A 55 -3.34 3.50 -1.37
N LEU A 56 -2.32 2.66 -1.62
CA LEU A 56 -1.83 2.43 -2.99
C LEU A 56 -2.89 1.72 -3.85
N GLY A 57 -3.63 0.78 -3.27
CA GLY A 57 -4.78 0.15 -3.93
C GLY A 57 -5.85 1.16 -4.32
N PHE A 58 -6.15 2.13 -3.46
CA PHE A 58 -7.06 3.23 -3.76
C PHE A 58 -6.55 4.08 -4.92
N LEU A 59 -5.27 4.48 -4.93
CA LEU A 59 -4.70 5.26 -6.02
C LEU A 59 -4.80 4.52 -7.36
N GLN A 60 -4.47 3.23 -7.40
CA GLN A 60 -4.51 2.43 -8.62
C GLN A 60 -5.95 2.20 -9.10
N ASN A 61 -6.85 1.73 -8.23
CA ASN A 61 -8.15 1.21 -8.65
C ASN A 61 -9.25 2.28 -8.65
N ALA A 62 -9.20 3.24 -7.73
CA ALA A 62 -10.20 4.30 -7.65
C ALA A 62 -9.79 5.57 -8.39
N GLN A 63 -8.49 5.89 -8.41
CA GLN A 63 -7.98 7.10 -9.08
C GLN A 63 -7.31 6.82 -10.44
N GLN A 64 -7.19 5.55 -10.84
CA GLN A 64 -6.55 5.14 -12.10
C GLN A 64 -5.10 5.63 -12.23
N ILE A 65 -4.41 5.77 -11.09
CA ILE A 65 -2.99 6.12 -11.00
C ILE A 65 -2.19 4.84 -10.84
N HIS A 66 -1.60 4.35 -11.92
CA HIS A 66 -0.95 3.02 -11.92
C HIS A 66 0.49 3.02 -11.39
N GLY A 67 1.04 4.18 -11.00
CA GLY A 67 2.40 4.32 -10.46
C GLY A 67 3.40 4.90 -11.47
N PRO A 68 4.72 4.73 -11.24
CA PRO A 68 5.33 3.85 -10.24
C PRO A 68 5.17 4.34 -8.79
N PHE A 69 4.98 3.41 -7.85
CA PHE A 69 4.98 3.67 -6.42
C PHE A 69 6.22 3.07 -5.77
N LEU A 70 6.99 3.88 -5.03
CA LEU A 70 8.18 3.42 -4.31
C LEU A 70 7.85 3.18 -2.84
N VAL A 71 8.12 1.97 -2.35
CA VAL A 71 7.98 1.59 -0.95
C VAL A 71 9.33 1.19 -0.41
N VAL A 72 9.90 2.03 0.46
CA VAL A 72 11.21 1.78 1.10
C VAL A 72 10.98 1.18 2.47
N VAL A 73 11.55 -0.01 2.71
CA VAL A 73 11.37 -0.76 3.96
C VAL A 73 12.69 -1.36 4.44
N PRO A 74 12.88 -1.58 5.75
CA PRO A 74 14.00 -2.36 6.26
C PRO A 74 14.05 -3.76 5.63
N LEU A 75 15.27 -4.27 5.40
CA LEU A 75 15.46 -5.60 4.80
C LEU A 75 14.73 -6.71 5.58
N SER A 76 14.71 -6.60 6.91
CA SER A 76 14.04 -7.56 7.81
C SER A 76 12.52 -7.64 7.62
N THR A 77 11.88 -6.58 7.12
CA THR A 77 10.42 -6.52 6.94
C THR A 77 9.99 -6.65 5.48
N LEU A 78 10.93 -6.68 4.53
CA LEU A 78 10.66 -6.77 3.09
C LEU A 78 9.76 -7.96 2.71
N SER A 79 10.04 -9.13 3.29
CA SER A 79 9.25 -10.35 3.05
C SER A 79 7.82 -10.20 3.59
N ASN A 80 7.64 -9.50 4.72
CA ASN A 80 6.32 -9.22 5.27
C ASN A 80 5.53 -8.27 4.38
N TRP A 81 6.15 -7.17 3.91
CA TRP A 81 5.50 -6.24 2.99
C TRP A 81 5.08 -6.92 1.69
N ALA A 82 5.93 -7.74 1.08
CA ALA A 82 5.58 -8.49 -0.12
C ALA A 82 4.40 -9.46 0.11
N LYS A 83 4.30 -10.07 1.30
CA LYS A 83 3.15 -10.91 1.67
C LYS A 83 1.87 -10.08 1.82
N GLU A 84 1.93 -8.93 2.49
CA GLU A 84 0.77 -8.05 2.67
C GLU A 84 0.24 -7.54 1.33
N PHE A 85 1.12 -7.13 0.40
CA PHE A 85 0.69 -6.75 -0.93
C PHE A 85 0.01 -7.90 -1.68
N ARG A 86 0.61 -9.09 -1.74
CA ARG A 86 -0.02 -10.26 -2.39
C ARG A 86 -1.35 -10.65 -1.76
N LYS A 87 -1.47 -10.49 -0.44
CA LYS A 87 -2.69 -10.80 0.31
C LYS A 87 -3.80 -9.80 0.03
N TRP A 88 -3.50 -8.50 0.13
CA TRP A 88 -4.53 -7.46 0.08
C TRP A 88 -4.79 -6.92 -1.33
N LEU A 89 -3.78 -6.90 -2.19
CA LEU A 89 -3.84 -6.41 -3.57
C LEU A 89 -3.20 -7.41 -4.54
N PRO A 90 -3.80 -8.61 -4.72
CA PRO A 90 -3.23 -9.67 -5.55
C PRO A 90 -3.05 -9.27 -7.02
N ASP A 91 -3.87 -8.35 -7.52
CA ASP A 91 -3.85 -7.89 -8.91
C ASP A 91 -2.82 -6.77 -9.16
N MET A 92 -2.21 -6.23 -8.10
CA MET A 92 -1.18 -5.19 -8.21
C MET A 92 0.18 -5.82 -8.48
N ASN A 93 0.84 -5.41 -9.57
CA ASN A 93 2.20 -5.86 -9.87
C ASN A 93 3.20 -5.31 -8.84
N ILE A 94 3.96 -6.19 -8.18
CA ILE A 94 4.95 -5.82 -7.16
C ILE A 94 6.33 -6.36 -7.54
N ILE A 95 7.27 -5.45 -7.73
CA ILE A 95 8.68 -5.78 -7.98
C ILE A 95 9.47 -5.59 -6.70
N VAL A 96 9.91 -6.69 -6.09
CA VAL A 96 10.78 -6.65 -4.91
C VAL A 96 12.22 -6.43 -5.36
N TYR A 97 12.75 -5.23 -5.12
CA TYR A 97 14.12 -4.88 -5.46
C TYR A 97 15.06 -5.10 -4.26
N VAL A 98 15.94 -6.11 -4.37
CA VAL A 98 16.94 -6.39 -3.33
C VAL A 98 18.24 -6.93 -3.96
N GLY A 99 19.38 -6.52 -3.40
CA GLY A 99 20.63 -7.27 -3.51
C GLY A 99 21.90 -6.46 -3.72
N THR A 100 23.01 -7.21 -3.76
CA THR A 100 24.36 -6.76 -4.09
C THR A 100 24.52 -6.62 -5.61
N ARG A 101 25.65 -6.06 -6.09
CA ARG A 101 25.87 -5.64 -7.50
C ARG A 101 25.46 -6.68 -8.57
N ALA A 102 25.61 -7.97 -8.29
CA ALA A 102 25.28 -9.07 -9.22
C ALA A 102 23.77 -9.30 -9.45
N SER A 103 22.90 -9.00 -8.49
CA SER A 103 21.45 -9.16 -8.69
C SER A 103 20.82 -8.04 -9.54
N ARG A 104 21.57 -6.95 -9.77
CA ARG A 104 21.12 -5.78 -10.55
C ARG A 104 21.23 -6.01 -12.07
N GLU A 105 22.17 -6.84 -12.54
CA GLU A 105 22.37 -7.09 -13.98
C GLU A 105 21.30 -7.99 -14.59
N VAL A 106 20.74 -8.93 -13.83
CA VAL A 106 19.73 -9.90 -14.32
C VAL A 106 18.38 -9.24 -14.67
N ARG A 107 18.11 -8.02 -14.19
CA ARG A 107 16.79 -7.38 -14.30
C ARG A 107 16.67 -6.25 -15.33
N HIS A 108 17.72 -5.95 -16.10
CA HIS A 108 17.64 -5.00 -17.22
C HIS A 108 16.99 -5.60 -18.50
N LEU A 109 16.39 -6.78 -18.42
CA LEU A 109 15.83 -7.54 -19.55
C LEU A 109 14.29 -7.63 -19.56
N PHE A 110 13.59 -6.81 -18.77
CA PHE A 110 12.11 -6.76 -18.77
C PHE A 110 11.61 -5.33 -18.83
#